data_AF-A0A937T707-F1
#
_entry.id   AF-A0A937T707-F1
#
_cell.length_a   1.000
_cell.length_b   1.000
_cell.length_c   1.000
_cell.angle_alpha   90.00
_cell.angle_beta   90.00
_cell.angle_gamma   90.00
#
_symmetry.space_group_name_H-M   'P 1'
#
loop_
_entity.id
_entity.type
_entity.pdbx_description
1 polymer ?
#
loop_
_entity_poly.entity_id
_entity_poly.type
_entity_poly.pdbx_seq_one_letter_code
_entity_poly.pdbx_strand_id
1 'polypeptide(L)'
;MIAHAKRLRAQTLQDRFLELLPQIRTQASLAFRDEKHELREELIAEVIANCFVAFVRLMDRGLADVIYPTPLTNFAIKQVRSGRKVGGRLNVNDVSSGYAQKAKGFVLEELDRFDQQNEGWKEILIEDRHAGPAETAASRIDVGEWLRSLPRGIRKVAETLALGETTKKAARKHGVSPGRISQMRRELMGNWQAFQCELAPV
;
A
#
# COMPACT_ATOMS: atom_id res chain seq x y z
N MET A 1 32.67 -19.32 -33.92
CA MET A 1 31.69 -18.67 -34.84
C MET A 1 30.34 -18.35 -34.19
N ILE A 2 29.70 -19.28 -33.46
CA ILE A 2 28.34 -19.08 -32.87
C ILE A 2 28.24 -17.90 -31.89
N ALA A 3 29.23 -17.70 -31.03
CA ALA A 3 29.24 -16.58 -30.06
C ALA A 3 29.34 -15.20 -30.75
N HIS A 4 30.10 -15.12 -31.84
CA HIS A 4 30.27 -13.88 -32.61
C HIS A 4 28.97 -13.48 -33.32
N ALA A 5 28.28 -14.44 -33.95
CA ALA A 5 26.99 -14.21 -34.60
C ALA A 5 25.88 -13.78 -33.60
N LYS A 6 25.83 -14.40 -32.41
CA LYS A 6 24.92 -13.98 -31.33
C LYS A 6 25.20 -12.56 -30.87
N ARG A 7 26.49 -12.19 -30.71
CA ARG A 7 26.90 -10.84 -30.34
C ARG A 7 26.51 -9.82 -31.41
N LEU A 8 26.75 -10.14 -32.69
CA LEU A 8 26.36 -9.26 -33.81
C LEU A 8 24.86 -9.01 -33.83
N ARG A 9 24.03 -10.06 -33.67
CA ARG A 9 22.57 -9.95 -33.59
C ARG A 9 22.12 -9.09 -32.41
N ALA A 10 22.70 -9.29 -31.23
CA ALA A 10 22.38 -8.50 -30.05
C ALA A 10 22.71 -7.01 -30.25
N GLN A 11 23.84 -6.73 -30.90
CA GLN A 11 24.27 -5.37 -31.22
C GLN A 11 23.34 -4.71 -32.23
N THR A 12 22.96 -5.41 -33.32
CA THR A 12 21.97 -4.90 -34.28
C THR A 12 20.61 -4.61 -33.64
N LEU A 13 20.16 -5.46 -32.69
CA LEU A 13 18.94 -5.21 -31.93
C LEU A 13 19.04 -3.97 -31.04
N GLN A 14 20.18 -3.83 -30.35
CA GLN A 14 20.44 -2.69 -29.49
C GLN A 14 20.45 -1.39 -30.29
N ASP A 15 21.22 -1.33 -31.39
CA ASP A 15 21.37 -0.14 -32.22
C ASP A 15 20.00 0.31 -32.78
N ARG A 16 19.23 -0.62 -33.36
CA ARG A 16 17.87 -0.34 -33.83
C ARG A 16 16.94 0.18 -32.73
N PHE A 17 17.01 -0.36 -31.52
CA PHE A 17 16.15 0.10 -30.44
C PHE A 17 16.57 1.50 -29.94
N LEU A 18 17.87 1.77 -29.89
CA LEU A 18 18.42 3.06 -29.50
C LEU A 18 18.00 4.18 -30.48
N GLU A 19 17.82 3.88 -31.76
CA GLU A 19 17.24 4.83 -32.74
C GLU A 19 15.82 5.26 -32.38
N LEU A 20 15.01 4.36 -31.81
CA LEU A 20 13.62 4.63 -31.44
C LEU A 20 13.51 5.30 -30.05
N LEU A 21 14.50 5.09 -29.19
CA LEU A 21 14.46 5.46 -27.77
C LEU A 21 14.17 6.95 -27.51
N PRO A 22 14.73 7.94 -28.23
CA PRO A 22 14.43 9.36 -28.01
C PRO A 22 12.94 9.68 -28.20
N GLN A 23 12.31 9.09 -29.23
CA GLN A 23 10.89 9.30 -29.50
C GLN A 23 10.02 8.61 -28.45
N ILE A 24 10.36 7.39 -28.07
CA ILE A 24 9.67 6.65 -27.00
C ILE A 24 9.70 7.46 -25.69
N ARG A 25 10.88 7.96 -25.31
CA ARG A 25 11.04 8.78 -24.09
C ARG A 25 10.22 10.06 -24.16
N THR A 26 10.24 10.77 -25.28
CA THR A 26 9.45 12.00 -25.48
C THR A 26 7.95 11.75 -25.30
N GLN A 27 7.43 10.70 -25.94
CA GLN A 27 6.01 10.34 -25.85
C GLN A 27 5.62 9.90 -24.43
N ALA A 28 6.46 9.09 -23.77
CA ALA A 28 6.23 8.69 -22.38
C ALA A 28 6.24 9.90 -21.43
N SER A 29 7.22 10.79 -21.56
CA SER A 29 7.32 12.02 -20.76
C SER A 29 6.11 12.92 -20.93
N LEU A 30 5.53 13.00 -22.14
CA LEU A 30 4.30 13.76 -22.38
C LEU A 30 3.07 13.06 -21.79
N ALA A 31 2.99 11.73 -21.87
CA ALA A 31 1.86 10.95 -21.39
C ALA A 31 1.70 10.92 -19.87
N PHE A 32 2.79 11.14 -19.14
CA PHE A 32 2.84 11.16 -17.65
C PHE A 32 3.31 12.52 -17.11
N ARG A 33 3.10 13.61 -17.87
CA ARG A 33 3.55 14.96 -17.48
C ARG A 33 2.89 15.48 -16.21
N ASP A 34 1.69 14.97 -15.90
CA ASP A 34 0.88 15.39 -14.75
C ASP A 34 1.18 14.55 -13.49
N GLU A 35 2.05 13.55 -13.60
CA GLU A 35 2.48 12.71 -12.48
C GLU A 35 3.62 13.37 -11.68
N LYS A 36 3.72 13.04 -10.38
CA LYS A 36 4.84 13.46 -9.53
C LYS A 36 6.16 12.96 -10.11
N HIS A 37 7.23 13.72 -9.94
CA HIS A 37 8.54 13.45 -10.54
C HIS A 37 9.05 12.02 -10.29
N GLU A 38 9.00 11.53 -9.04
CA GLU A 38 9.44 10.19 -8.68
C GLU A 38 8.66 9.10 -9.43
N LEU A 39 7.31 9.17 -9.37
CA LEU A 39 6.45 8.23 -10.07
C LEU A 39 6.57 8.34 -11.59
N ARG A 40 6.77 9.54 -12.11
CA ARG A 40 6.92 9.79 -13.55
C ARG A 40 8.13 9.05 -14.12
N GLU A 41 9.27 9.10 -13.46
CA GLU A 41 10.48 8.40 -13.92
C GLU A 41 10.29 6.87 -13.89
N GLU A 42 9.61 6.33 -12.86
CA GLU A 42 9.26 4.90 -12.83
C GLU A 42 8.35 4.51 -14.00
N LEU A 43 7.31 5.30 -14.28
CA LEU A 43 6.38 5.04 -15.37
C LEU A 43 7.05 5.12 -16.75
N ILE A 44 7.99 6.06 -16.93
CA ILE A 44 8.79 6.18 -18.16
C ILE A 44 9.67 4.95 -18.34
N ALA A 45 10.39 4.52 -17.29
CA ALA A 45 11.22 3.32 -17.33
C ALA A 45 10.40 2.07 -17.67
N GLU A 46 9.22 1.93 -17.08
CA GLU A 46 8.29 0.83 -17.34
C GLU A 46 7.77 0.84 -18.79
N VAL A 47 7.48 2.02 -19.36
CA VAL A 47 7.11 2.14 -20.78
C VAL A 47 8.26 1.73 -21.70
N ILE A 48 9.49 2.16 -21.41
CA ILE A 48 10.68 1.79 -22.19
C ILE A 48 10.89 0.27 -22.15
N ALA A 49 10.77 -0.34 -20.96
CA ALA A 49 10.87 -1.79 -20.80
C ALA A 49 9.80 -2.54 -21.61
N ASN A 50 8.53 -2.11 -21.54
CA ASN A 50 7.45 -2.70 -22.34
C ASN A 50 7.71 -2.56 -23.85
N CYS A 51 8.18 -1.39 -24.29
CA CYS A 51 8.55 -1.17 -25.69
C CYS A 51 9.66 -2.12 -26.13
N PHE A 52 10.69 -2.32 -25.31
CA PHE A 52 11.80 -3.22 -25.62
C PHE A 52 11.34 -4.68 -25.75
N VAL A 53 10.52 -5.17 -24.81
CA VAL A 53 9.97 -6.54 -24.87
C VAL A 53 9.13 -6.75 -26.13
N ALA A 54 8.26 -5.79 -26.46
CA ALA A 54 7.44 -5.86 -27.67
C ALA A 54 8.31 -5.77 -28.95
N PHE A 55 9.33 -4.91 -28.97
CA PHE A 55 10.30 -4.77 -30.04
C PHE A 55 11.02 -6.10 -30.32
N VAL A 56 11.62 -6.71 -29.29
CA VAL A 56 12.33 -8.00 -29.42
C VAL A 56 11.38 -9.07 -29.96
N ARG A 57 10.14 -9.13 -29.45
CA ARG A 57 9.14 -10.07 -29.93
C ARG A 57 8.75 -9.84 -31.39
N LEU A 58 8.72 -8.60 -31.87
CA LEU A 58 8.45 -8.28 -33.28
C LEU A 58 9.63 -8.69 -34.17
N MET A 59 10.86 -8.41 -33.73
CA MET A 59 12.08 -8.83 -34.43
C MET A 59 12.19 -10.35 -34.54
N ASP A 60 11.90 -11.08 -33.46
CA ASP A 60 11.91 -12.55 -33.46
C ASP A 60 10.83 -13.16 -34.35
N ARG A 61 9.74 -12.42 -34.60
CA ARG A 61 8.68 -12.80 -35.54
C ARG A 61 8.98 -12.42 -36.99
N GLY A 62 10.12 -11.78 -37.26
CA GLY A 62 10.48 -11.29 -38.60
C GLY A 62 9.66 -10.08 -39.06
N LEU A 63 9.05 -9.35 -38.13
CA LEU A 63 8.17 -8.20 -38.42
C LEU A 63 8.91 -6.87 -38.21
N ALA A 64 10.14 -6.75 -38.72
CA ALA A 64 10.99 -5.57 -38.52
C ALA A 64 10.45 -4.30 -39.20
N ASP A 65 9.78 -4.46 -40.34
CA ASP A 65 9.32 -3.33 -41.19
C ASP A 65 8.11 -2.60 -40.62
N VAL A 66 7.39 -3.22 -39.68
CA VAL A 66 6.19 -2.65 -39.04
C VAL A 66 6.49 -2.02 -37.69
N ILE A 67 7.77 -1.96 -37.29
CA ILE A 67 8.18 -1.37 -36.01
C ILE A 67 8.26 0.14 -36.16
N TYR A 68 7.24 0.82 -35.64
CA TYR A 68 7.20 2.28 -35.54
C TYR A 68 7.15 2.71 -34.07
N PRO A 69 7.85 3.79 -33.66
CA PRO A 69 7.86 4.29 -32.29
C PRO A 69 6.47 4.56 -31.74
N THR A 70 5.63 5.29 -32.49
CA THR A 70 4.32 5.75 -32.03
C THR A 70 3.36 4.64 -31.63
N PRO A 71 3.05 3.62 -32.45
CA PRO A 71 2.18 2.54 -32.02
C PRO A 71 2.80 1.74 -30.86
N LEU A 72 4.12 1.49 -30.89
CA LEU A 72 4.82 0.77 -29.84
C LEU A 72 4.66 1.47 -28.48
N THR A 73 4.92 2.77 -28.43
CA THR A 73 4.80 3.57 -27.21
C THR A 73 3.36 3.75 -26.77
N ASN A 74 2.41 3.97 -27.69
CA ASN A 74 0.99 4.10 -27.35
C ASN A 74 0.43 2.84 -26.69
N PHE A 75 0.77 1.65 -27.19
CA PHE A 75 0.37 0.42 -26.54
C PHE A 75 1.02 0.28 -25.17
N ALA A 76 2.33 0.52 -25.06
CA ALA A 76 3.05 0.46 -23.78
C ALA A 76 2.45 1.40 -22.72
N ILE A 77 2.18 2.66 -23.06
CA ILE A 77 1.51 3.64 -22.17
C ILE A 77 0.17 3.08 -21.66
N LYS A 78 -0.66 2.52 -22.56
CA LYS A 78 -1.94 1.91 -22.16
C LYS A 78 -1.74 0.74 -21.19
N GLN A 79 -0.72 -0.10 -21.40
CA GLN A 79 -0.41 -1.20 -20.50
C GLN A 79 -0.02 -0.71 -19.10
N VAL A 80 0.89 0.27 -19.04
CA VAL A 80 1.35 0.86 -17.78
C VAL A 80 0.21 1.57 -17.05
N ARG A 81 -0.65 2.31 -17.76
CA ARG A 81 -1.85 2.93 -17.18
C ARG A 81 -2.79 1.89 -16.55
N SER A 82 -2.98 0.73 -17.19
CA SER A 82 -3.74 -0.40 -16.65
C SER A 82 -3.06 -1.13 -15.48
N GLY A 83 -1.87 -0.70 -15.04
CA GLY A 83 -1.14 -1.29 -13.92
C GLY A 83 -0.29 -2.51 -14.31
N ARG A 84 -0.12 -2.79 -15.61
CA ARG A 84 0.76 -3.88 -16.04
C ARG A 84 2.22 -3.48 -15.95
N LYS A 85 3.06 -4.42 -15.53
CA LYS A 85 4.51 -4.29 -15.43
C LYS A 85 5.22 -5.44 -16.15
N VAL A 86 6.43 -5.19 -16.64
CA VAL A 86 7.35 -6.16 -17.26
C VAL A 86 8.04 -6.98 -16.18
N GLY A 87 8.35 -8.25 -16.49
CA GLY A 87 9.25 -9.06 -15.67
C GLY A 87 8.63 -9.65 -14.39
N GLY A 88 7.35 -9.40 -14.11
CA GLY A 88 6.64 -9.94 -12.96
C GLY A 88 5.34 -10.63 -13.33
N ARG A 89 4.97 -11.68 -12.58
CA ARG A 89 3.62 -12.25 -12.65
C ARG A 89 2.66 -11.27 -11.96
N LEU A 90 1.76 -10.69 -12.75
CA LEU A 90 0.69 -9.87 -12.20
C LEU A 90 -0.38 -10.78 -11.61
N ASN A 91 -0.73 -10.56 -10.34
CA ASN A 91 -1.75 -11.33 -9.65
C ASN A 91 -2.91 -10.42 -9.27
N VAL A 92 -4.08 -10.63 -9.89
CA VAL A 92 -5.30 -9.87 -9.58
C VAL A 92 -5.90 -10.24 -8.22
N ASN A 93 -5.47 -11.36 -7.64
CA ASN A 93 -5.90 -11.82 -6.31
C ASN A 93 -4.95 -11.35 -5.21
N ASP A 94 -3.80 -10.78 -5.55
CA ASP A 94 -2.91 -10.14 -4.57
C ASP A 94 -3.41 -8.72 -4.31
N VAL A 95 -4.04 -8.52 -3.16
CA VAL A 95 -4.66 -7.26 -2.74
C VAL A 95 -3.63 -6.14 -2.60
N SER A 96 -2.39 -6.48 -2.24
CA SER A 96 -1.29 -5.52 -2.11
C SER A 96 -0.74 -5.05 -3.46
N SER A 97 -1.02 -5.78 -4.54
CA SER A 97 -0.57 -5.44 -5.88
C SER A 97 -1.27 -4.19 -6.42
N GLY A 98 -0.50 -3.21 -6.88
CA GLY A 98 -1.04 -2.07 -7.61
C GLY A 98 -1.84 -2.45 -8.87
N TYR A 99 -1.57 -3.62 -9.46
CA TYR A 99 -2.35 -4.15 -10.58
C TYR A 99 -3.77 -4.55 -10.14
N ALA A 100 -3.90 -5.28 -9.02
CA ALA A 100 -5.21 -5.68 -8.49
C ALA A 100 -6.04 -4.47 -8.07
N GLN A 101 -5.41 -3.51 -7.38
CA GLN A 101 -6.02 -2.24 -6.96
C GLN A 101 -6.60 -1.49 -8.17
N LYS A 102 -5.82 -1.29 -9.24
CA LYS A 102 -6.30 -0.64 -10.47
C LYS A 102 -7.38 -1.45 -11.21
N ALA A 103 -7.22 -2.76 -11.32
CA ALA A 103 -8.14 -3.61 -12.07
C ALA A 103 -9.51 -3.74 -11.39
N LYS A 104 -9.56 -3.73 -10.06
CA LYS A 104 -10.78 -3.91 -9.26
C LYS A 104 -11.31 -2.60 -8.66
N GLY A 105 -10.58 -1.49 -8.77
CA GLY A 105 -11.04 -0.18 -8.31
C GLY A 105 -11.04 -0.01 -6.79
N PHE A 106 -10.03 -0.53 -6.11
CA PHE A 106 -9.82 -0.30 -4.68
C PHE A 106 -8.41 0.22 -4.42
N VAL A 107 -8.19 0.80 -3.25
CA VAL A 107 -6.87 1.24 -2.79
C VAL A 107 -6.53 0.51 -1.50
N LEU A 108 -5.26 0.17 -1.32
CA LEU A 108 -4.77 -0.32 -0.04
C LEU A 108 -4.45 0.90 0.82
N GLU A 109 -5.17 1.04 1.93
CA GLU A 109 -4.85 2.05 2.94
C GLU A 109 -3.96 1.42 4.01
N GLU A 110 -2.86 2.09 4.31
CA GLU A 110 -1.98 1.73 5.41
C GLU A 110 -2.69 2.05 6.72
N LEU A 111 -2.96 1.03 7.53
CA LEU A 111 -3.59 1.17 8.85
C LEU A 111 -2.74 1.97 9.85
N ASP A 112 -1.45 2.20 9.53
CA ASP A 112 -0.48 2.96 10.32
C ASP A 112 -0.53 4.48 10.02
N ARG A 113 -1.40 4.94 9.09
CA ARG A 113 -1.69 6.37 8.88
C ARG A 113 -2.73 6.89 9.87
N PHE A 114 -2.24 6.94 11.10
CA PHE A 114 -2.60 7.78 12.22
C PHE A 114 -3.50 9.01 11.98
N ASP A 115 -4.66 9.02 12.64
CA ASP A 115 -5.31 10.24 13.11
C ASP A 115 -4.93 10.45 14.59
N GLN A 116 -3.92 11.30 14.81
CA GLN A 116 -3.42 11.69 16.14
C GLN A 116 -4.53 12.22 17.06
N GLN A 117 -5.65 12.69 16.48
CA GLN A 117 -6.72 13.34 17.23
C GLN A 117 -7.79 12.37 17.73
N ASN A 118 -7.96 11.18 17.13
CA ASN A 118 -9.15 10.36 17.41
C ASN A 118 -8.93 8.89 17.82
N GLU A 119 -7.91 8.16 17.35
CA GLU A 119 -7.93 6.68 17.51
C GLU A 119 -6.56 5.96 17.69
N GLY A 120 -5.53 6.65 18.20
CA GLY A 120 -4.18 6.08 18.39
C GLY A 120 -4.04 4.86 19.33
N TRP A 121 -5.12 4.42 19.98
CA TRP A 121 -5.14 3.20 20.80
C TRP A 121 -5.31 1.92 19.94
N LYS A 122 -5.80 2.03 18.69
CA LYS A 122 -6.04 0.88 17.80
C LYS A 122 -4.75 0.15 17.39
N GLU A 123 -3.63 0.87 17.35
CA GLU A 123 -2.30 0.34 17.04
C GLU A 123 -1.69 -0.46 18.21
N ILE A 124 -2.13 -0.22 19.45
CA ILE A 124 -1.56 -0.88 20.66
C ILE A 124 -2.20 -2.21 20.99
N LEU A 125 -3.32 -2.57 20.33
CA LEU A 125 -3.62 -3.99 20.16
C LEU A 125 -2.61 -4.58 19.18
N ILE A 126 -1.40 -4.74 19.72
CA ILE A 126 -0.26 -5.44 19.18
C ILE A 126 -0.71 -6.87 18.92
N GLU A 127 -0.37 -7.38 17.74
CA GLU A 127 -0.49 -8.78 17.39
C GLU A 127 0.24 -9.63 18.44
N ASP A 128 -0.53 -10.27 19.33
CA ASP A 128 -0.01 -11.39 20.09
C ASP A 128 0.40 -12.46 19.06
N ARG A 129 1.62 -13.01 19.17
CA ARG A 129 2.10 -14.07 18.27
C ARG A 129 1.25 -15.35 18.35
N HIS A 130 0.36 -15.44 19.34
CA HIS A 130 -0.58 -16.54 19.51
C HIS A 130 -1.98 -16.22 18.96
N ALA A 131 -2.32 -14.95 18.74
CA ALA A 131 -3.63 -14.54 18.25
C ALA A 131 -3.66 -14.54 16.71
N GLY A 132 -4.63 -15.26 16.14
CA GLY A 132 -4.82 -15.29 14.69
C GLY A 132 -5.33 -13.95 14.13
N PRO A 133 -5.25 -13.72 12.80
CA PRO A 133 -5.76 -12.49 12.19
C PRO A 133 -7.24 -12.19 12.52
N ALA A 134 -8.07 -13.22 12.67
CA ALA A 134 -9.48 -13.08 13.03
C ALA A 134 -9.68 -12.61 14.49
N GLU A 135 -8.90 -13.13 15.43
CA GLU A 135 -8.97 -12.77 16.85
C GLU A 135 -8.44 -11.35 17.09
N THR A 136 -7.37 -10.97 16.38
CA THR A 136 -6.85 -9.60 16.37
C THR A 136 -7.88 -8.62 15.82
N ALA A 137 -8.57 -8.99 14.72
CA ALA A 137 -9.63 -8.17 14.15
C ALA A 137 -10.81 -8.01 15.11
N ALA A 138 -11.31 -9.11 15.70
CA ALA A 138 -12.39 -9.09 16.68
C ALA A 138 -12.05 -8.21 17.89
N SER A 139 -10.86 -8.39 18.46
CA SER A 139 -10.40 -7.60 19.62
C SER A 139 -10.32 -6.10 19.31
N ARG A 140 -9.88 -5.73 18.09
CA ARG A 140 -9.85 -4.31 17.66
C ARG A 140 -11.23 -3.71 17.50
N ILE A 141 -12.20 -4.50 17.02
CA ILE A 141 -13.60 -4.07 16.90
C ILE A 141 -14.20 -3.85 18.28
N ASP A 142 -14.11 -4.85 19.17
CA ASP A 142 -14.73 -4.83 20.49
C ASP A 142 -14.19 -3.70 21.37
N VAL A 143 -12.86 -3.53 21.41
CA VAL A 143 -12.23 -2.44 22.18
C VAL A 143 -12.65 -1.08 21.61
N GLY A 144 -12.87 -0.99 20.29
CA GLY A 144 -13.32 0.25 19.65
C GLY A 144 -14.75 0.61 19.95
N GLU A 145 -15.65 -0.36 19.92
CA GLU A 145 -17.03 -0.16 20.31
C GLU A 145 -17.15 0.17 21.80
N TRP A 146 -16.39 -0.52 22.64
CA TRP A 146 -16.32 -0.24 24.06
C TRP A 146 -15.83 1.19 24.36
N LEU A 147 -14.72 1.62 23.75
CA LEU A 147 -14.24 2.99 23.94
C LEU A 147 -15.28 4.02 23.46
N ARG A 148 -16.02 3.72 22.39
CA ARG A 148 -17.12 4.57 21.90
C ARG A 148 -18.33 4.61 22.82
N SER A 149 -18.56 3.62 23.68
CA SER A 149 -19.64 3.64 24.67
C SER A 149 -19.31 4.51 25.89
N LEU A 150 -18.02 4.74 26.17
CA LEU A 150 -17.58 5.55 27.31
C LEU A 150 -17.90 7.05 27.14
N PRO A 151 -18.27 7.75 28.23
CA PRO A 151 -18.35 9.22 28.24
C PRO A 151 -17.03 9.87 27.83
N ARG A 152 -17.10 10.99 27.08
CA ARG A 152 -15.93 11.65 26.45
C ARG A 152 -14.76 11.91 27.39
N GLY A 153 -15.02 12.31 28.63
CA GLY A 153 -13.97 12.57 29.64
C GLY A 153 -13.25 11.30 30.09
N ILE A 154 -14.01 10.21 30.30
CA ILE A 154 -13.49 8.91 30.73
C ILE A 154 -12.75 8.23 29.56
N ARG A 155 -13.29 8.33 28.34
CA ARG A 155 -12.67 7.82 27.12
C ARG A 155 -11.26 8.37 26.92
N LYS A 156 -11.06 9.69 27.04
CA LYS A 156 -9.73 10.31 26.90
C LYS A 156 -8.71 9.80 27.91
N VAL A 157 -9.16 9.48 29.13
CA VAL A 157 -8.32 8.85 30.15
C VAL A 157 -8.00 7.41 29.73
N ALA A 158 -9.00 6.63 29.34
CA ALA A 158 -8.85 5.25 28.89
C ALA A 158 -7.87 5.13 27.71
N GLU A 159 -8.01 5.96 26.68
CA GLU A 159 -7.10 6.04 25.54
C GLU A 159 -5.67 6.34 25.97
N THR A 160 -5.49 7.32 26.87
CA THR A 160 -4.16 7.66 27.40
C THR A 160 -3.54 6.49 28.17
N LEU A 161 -4.34 5.75 28.94
CA LEU A 161 -3.87 4.58 29.68
C LEU A 161 -3.58 3.39 28.75
N ALA A 162 -4.34 3.24 27.67
CA ALA A 162 -4.12 2.22 26.64
C ALA A 162 -2.76 2.42 25.94
N LEU A 163 -2.27 3.66 25.80
CA LEU A 163 -0.91 3.99 25.35
C LEU A 163 0.23 3.52 26.29
N GLY A 164 -0.08 2.76 27.34
CA GLY A 164 0.91 2.29 28.32
C GLY A 164 1.39 3.37 29.29
N GLU A 165 0.71 4.52 29.35
CA GLU A 165 1.14 5.64 30.17
C GLU A 165 1.05 5.34 31.68
N THR A 166 2.03 5.86 32.41
CA THR A 166 2.06 5.71 33.87
C THR A 166 0.94 6.50 34.53
N THR A 167 0.48 6.03 35.70
CA THR A 167 -0.57 6.71 36.48
C THR A 167 -0.23 8.17 36.78
N LYS A 168 1.03 8.50 37.06
CA LYS A 168 1.47 9.88 37.30
C LYS A 168 1.39 10.75 36.04
N LYS A 169 1.79 10.22 34.88
CA LYS A 169 1.75 10.94 33.60
C LYS A 169 0.32 11.17 33.12
N ALA A 170 -0.55 10.16 33.25
CA ALA A 170 -1.97 10.29 32.95
C ALA A 170 -2.67 11.31 33.88
N ALA A 171 -2.38 11.28 35.18
CA ALA A 171 -2.92 12.23 36.17
C ALA A 171 -2.58 13.69 35.79
N ARG A 172 -1.30 13.95 35.47
CA ARG A 172 -0.85 15.26 35.00
C ARG A 172 -1.52 15.70 33.70
N LYS A 173 -1.66 14.79 32.73
CA LYS A 173 -2.25 15.08 31.41
C LYS A 173 -3.74 15.46 31.51
N HIS A 174 -4.47 14.84 32.43
CA HIS A 174 -5.93 15.01 32.57
C HIS A 174 -6.34 15.90 33.74
N GLY A 175 -5.38 16.51 34.46
CA GLY A 175 -5.66 17.46 35.54
C GLY A 175 -6.36 16.82 36.76
N VAL A 176 -6.13 15.54 37.02
CA VAL A 176 -6.73 14.79 38.13
C VAL A 176 -5.66 14.21 39.06
N SER A 177 -6.05 13.78 40.26
CA SER A 177 -5.11 13.15 41.18
C SER A 177 -4.69 11.75 40.70
N PRO A 178 -3.46 11.29 41.03
CA PRO A 178 -3.05 9.91 40.77
C PRO A 178 -4.00 8.87 41.37
N GLY A 179 -4.58 9.15 42.55
CA GLY A 179 -5.57 8.30 43.19
C GLY A 179 -6.84 8.16 42.36
N ARG A 180 -7.31 9.25 41.72
CA ARG A 180 -8.47 9.20 40.82
C ARG A 180 -8.18 8.36 39.58
N ILE A 181 -6.99 8.44 39.00
CA ILE A 181 -6.59 7.57 37.88
C ILE A 181 -6.59 6.09 38.30
N SER A 182 -6.10 5.77 39.50
CA SER A 182 -6.15 4.38 40.02
C SER A 182 -7.57 3.87 40.26
N GLN A 183 -8.50 4.74 40.66
CA GLN A 183 -9.93 4.40 40.72
C GLN A 183 -10.50 4.18 39.31
N MET A 184 -10.23 5.10 38.38
CA MET A 184 -10.69 5.01 36.99
C MET A 184 -10.20 3.72 36.30
N ARG A 185 -8.99 3.23 36.58
CA ARG A 185 -8.55 1.91 36.05
C ARG A 185 -9.46 0.76 36.49
N ARG A 186 -9.92 0.77 37.74
CA ARG A 186 -10.84 -0.26 38.26
C ARG A 186 -12.24 -0.10 37.68
N GLU A 187 -12.72 1.13 37.58
CA GLU A 187 -14.01 1.46 36.94
C GLU A 187 -14.03 1.03 35.47
N LEU A 188 -12.96 1.33 34.72
CA LEU A 188 -12.78 0.90 33.33
C LEU A 188 -12.74 -0.62 33.19
N MET A 189 -12.01 -1.32 34.07
CA MET A 189 -11.98 -2.79 34.06
C MET A 189 -13.38 -3.38 34.30
N GLY A 190 -14.12 -2.87 35.29
CA GLY A 190 -15.49 -3.34 35.54
C GLY A 190 -16.44 -3.03 34.39
N ASN A 191 -16.29 -1.86 33.75
CA ASN A 191 -17.10 -1.50 32.60
C ASN A 191 -16.79 -2.36 31.35
N TRP A 192 -15.52 -2.70 31.13
CA TRP A 192 -15.11 -3.64 30.08
C TRP A 192 -15.71 -5.02 30.31
N GLN A 193 -15.66 -5.53 31.54
CA GLN A 193 -16.25 -6.84 31.89
C GLN A 193 -17.77 -6.85 31.64
N ALA A 194 -18.48 -5.78 32.01
CA ALA A 194 -19.91 -5.66 31.73
C ALA A 194 -20.20 -5.65 30.22
N PHE A 195 -19.43 -4.89 29.45
CA PHE A 195 -19.55 -4.81 27.99
C PHE A 195 -19.35 -6.18 27.31
N GLN A 196 -18.36 -6.96 27.78
CA GLN A 196 -18.12 -8.31 27.27
C GLN A 196 -19.23 -9.30 27.62
N CYS A 197 -19.84 -9.18 28.81
CA CYS A 197 -20.99 -10.01 29.19
C CYS A 197 -22.26 -9.69 28.39
N GLU A 198 -22.44 -8.46 27.91
CA GLU A 198 -23.56 -8.06 27.05
C GLU A 198 -23.43 -8.58 25.61
N LEU A 199 -22.20 -8.89 25.17
CA LEU A 199 -21.88 -9.40 23.83
C LEU A 199 -21.82 -10.93 23.75
N ALA A 200 -21.92 -11.65 24.87
CA ALA A 200 -21.95 -13.10 24.89
C ALA A 200 -23.30 -13.61 24.34
N PRO A 201 -23.34 -14.40 23.25
CA PRO A 201 -24.58 -15.05 22.83
C PRO A 201 -25.02 -16.07 23.90
N VAL A 202 -26.29 -16.04 24.25
CA VAL A 202 -26.95 -17.11 25.04
C VAL A 202 -26.99 -18.40 24.25
#